data_AF-A0A518IT25-F1
#
_entry.id   AF-A0A518IT25-F1
#
_cell.length_a   1.000
_cell.length_b   1.000
_cell.length_c   1.000
_cell.angle_alpha   90.00
_cell.angle_beta   90.00
_cell.angle_gamma   90.00
#
_symmetry.space_group_name_H-M   'P 1'
#
loop_
_entity.id
_entity.type
_entity.pdbx_description
1 polymer ?
#
loop_
_entity_poly.entity_id
_entity_poly.type
_entity_poly.pdbx_seq_one_letter_code
_entity_poly.pdbx_strand_id
1 'polypeptide(L)'
;MSDIKANGNLHGHDLTDMPVLNPGDWFGKTWLIEIGGSDSPLFLIVEANGMSDAIDELANNEKYGHLFIVEDEYLDDYPEDDRHYGPSGQVLDLDDLMIYGREGSDIPFPCRYHGDGLPAEGVLPTEFENVDAD
;
A
#
# COMPACT_ATOMS: atom_id res chain seq x y z
N MET A 1 -11.61 12.70 6.47
CA MET A 1 -10.82 12.59 5.23
C MET A 1 -11.66 11.81 4.24
N SER A 2 -11.83 12.33 3.03
CA SER A 2 -12.50 11.60 1.95
C SER A 2 -11.75 10.30 1.68
N ASP A 3 -12.46 9.19 1.44
CA ASP A 3 -11.85 7.91 1.08
C ASP A 3 -11.23 8.02 -0.33
N ILE A 4 -9.97 8.42 -0.42
CA ILE A 4 -9.23 8.42 -1.68
C ILE A 4 -9.03 6.98 -2.14
N LYS A 5 -9.35 6.75 -3.42
CA LYS A 5 -9.16 5.48 -4.13
C LYS A 5 -8.19 5.67 -5.27
N ALA A 6 -7.61 4.57 -5.73
CA ALA A 6 -6.71 4.57 -6.87
C ALA A 6 -7.15 3.59 -7.94
N ASN A 7 -6.94 4.01 -9.19
CA ASN A 7 -7.01 3.15 -10.36
C ASN A 7 -5.61 2.97 -10.94
N GLY A 8 -5.27 1.78 -11.41
CA GLY A 8 -3.96 1.45 -11.95
C GLY A 8 -4.03 0.27 -12.93
N ASN A 9 -2.90 -0.06 -13.53
CA ASN A 9 -2.79 -1.21 -14.42
C ASN A 9 -1.63 -2.10 -13.96
N LEU A 10 -1.92 -3.36 -13.64
CA LEU A 10 -0.94 -4.37 -13.31
C LEU A 10 -0.87 -5.39 -14.45
N HIS A 11 0.22 -5.37 -15.22
CA HIS A 11 0.47 -6.33 -16.31
C HIS A 11 -0.67 -6.46 -17.34
N GLY A 12 -1.35 -5.36 -17.67
CA GLY A 12 -2.49 -5.35 -18.59
C GLY A 12 -3.85 -5.59 -17.93
N HIS A 13 -3.90 -5.78 -16.61
CA HIS A 13 -5.13 -5.86 -15.83
C HIS A 13 -5.44 -4.51 -15.18
N ASP A 14 -6.60 -3.96 -15.49
CA ASP A 14 -7.08 -2.73 -14.86
C ASP A 14 -7.56 -3.04 -13.44
N LEU A 15 -6.95 -2.36 -12.48
CA LEU A 15 -7.34 -2.38 -11.07
C LEU A 15 -8.06 -1.07 -10.77
N THR A 16 -9.26 -1.16 -10.20
CA THR A 16 -10.10 0.00 -9.91
C THR A 16 -10.50 0.05 -8.44
N ASP A 17 -10.75 1.25 -7.95
CA ASP A 17 -11.26 1.53 -6.60
C ASP A 17 -10.38 0.95 -5.46
N MET A 18 -9.07 0.85 -5.71
CA MET A 18 -8.12 0.38 -4.70
C MET A 18 -8.02 1.38 -3.55
N PRO A 19 -8.07 0.96 -2.27
CA PRO A 19 -7.81 1.84 -1.15
C PRO A 19 -6.41 2.48 -1.25
N VAL A 20 -6.28 3.74 -0.84
CA VAL A 20 -4.99 4.43 -0.75
C VAL A 20 -4.65 4.68 0.72
N LEU A 21 -3.46 4.27 1.14
CA LEU A 21 -2.88 4.63 2.43
C LEU A 21 -1.95 5.83 2.27
N ASN A 22 -2.04 6.76 3.22
CA ASN A 22 -1.22 7.96 3.33
C ASN A 22 -1.23 8.86 2.07
N PRO A 23 -2.41 9.16 1.47
CA PRO A 23 -2.48 9.95 0.25
C PRO A 23 -1.94 11.37 0.50
N GLY A 24 -0.88 11.75 -0.22
CA GLY A 24 -0.20 13.05 -0.12
C GLY A 24 1.01 13.06 0.80
N ASP A 25 1.18 12.07 1.68
CA ASP A 25 2.22 12.16 2.73
C ASP A 25 3.65 11.90 2.20
N TRP A 26 3.79 11.36 0.99
CA TRP A 26 5.06 10.86 0.45
C TRP A 26 5.35 11.34 -0.97
N PHE A 27 4.97 12.58 -1.28
CA PHE A 27 5.25 13.26 -2.56
C PHE A 27 4.73 12.49 -3.79
N GLY A 28 3.69 11.68 -3.62
CA GLY A 28 3.10 10.86 -4.68
C GLY A 28 3.86 9.57 -4.99
N LYS A 29 4.79 9.13 -4.13
CA LYS A 29 5.50 7.86 -4.33
C LYS A 29 4.62 6.68 -3.91
N THR A 30 3.96 6.08 -4.89
CA THR A 30 3.00 5.01 -4.67
C THR A 30 3.59 3.63 -4.93
N TRP A 31 3.22 2.68 -4.07
CA TRP A 31 3.49 1.25 -4.17
C TRP A 31 2.17 0.50 -4.25
N LEU A 32 2.02 -0.42 -5.20
CA LEU A 32 0.88 -1.33 -5.21
C LEU A 32 1.22 -2.54 -4.34
N ILE A 33 0.39 -2.80 -3.34
CA ILE A 33 0.47 -3.99 -2.50
C ILE A 33 -0.67 -4.92 -2.87
N GLU A 34 -0.33 -6.19 -3.03
CA GLU A 34 -1.27 -7.29 -3.14
C GLU A 34 -1.11 -8.17 -1.90
N ILE A 35 -2.23 -8.39 -1.20
CA ILE A 35 -2.32 -9.34 -0.09
C ILE A 35 -3.10 -10.55 -0.60
N GLY A 36 -2.41 -11.68 -0.71
CA GLY A 36 -2.91 -12.98 -1.15
C GLY A 36 -3.64 -13.75 -0.05
N GLY A 37 -3.49 -15.08 -0.05
CA GLY A 37 -4.01 -15.96 1.01
C GLY A 37 -5.53 -16.17 1.08
N SER A 38 -6.33 -15.54 0.20
CA SER A 38 -7.80 -15.68 0.19
C SER A 38 -8.36 -16.00 -1.21
N ASP A 39 -9.68 -16.24 -1.31
CA ASP A 39 -10.36 -16.51 -2.57
C ASP A 39 -10.20 -15.39 -3.62
N SER A 40 -9.89 -14.15 -3.18
CA SER A 40 -9.58 -13.02 -4.06
C SER A 40 -8.52 -12.11 -3.44
N PRO A 41 -7.44 -11.77 -4.16
CA PRO A 41 -6.40 -10.90 -3.63
C PRO A 41 -6.95 -9.50 -3.30
N LEU A 42 -6.47 -8.93 -2.20
CA LEU A 42 -6.72 -7.53 -1.85
C LEU A 42 -5.62 -6.66 -2.44
N PHE A 43 -5.99 -5.72 -3.29
CA PHE A 43 -5.08 -4.70 -3.82
C PHE A 43 -5.28 -3.37 -3.12
N LEU A 44 -4.19 -2.73 -2.72
CA LEU A 44 -4.16 -1.39 -2.15
C LEU A 44 -2.95 -0.60 -2.65
N ILE A 45 -3.07 0.72 -2.67
CA ILE A 45 -1.93 1.61 -2.86
C ILE A 45 -1.45 2.09 -1.51
N VAL A 46 -0.14 2.07 -1.31
CA VAL A 46 0.53 2.70 -0.17
C VAL A 46 1.45 3.78 -0.71
N GLU A 47 1.23 5.02 -0.27
CA GLU A 47 2.22 6.07 -0.48
C GLU A 47 3.31 5.92 0.58
N ALA A 48 4.57 5.79 0.13
CA ALA A 48 5.73 5.63 1.00
C ALA A 48 7.02 5.94 0.24
N ASN A 49 8.07 6.35 0.95
CA ASN A 49 9.31 6.78 0.31
C ASN A 49 10.08 5.66 -0.40
N GLY A 50 9.99 4.43 0.09
CA GLY A 50 10.61 3.22 -0.48
C GLY A 50 9.77 1.96 -0.24
N MET A 51 10.19 0.83 -0.81
CA MET A 51 9.47 -0.44 -0.69
C MET A 51 9.34 -0.91 0.77
N SER A 52 10.43 -0.82 1.54
CA SER A 52 10.42 -1.19 2.96
C SER A 52 9.51 -0.27 3.78
N ASP A 53 9.54 1.04 3.50
CA ASP A 53 8.65 2.01 4.15
C ASP A 53 7.17 1.66 3.86
N ALA A 54 6.85 1.19 2.65
CA ALA A 54 5.48 0.77 2.31
C ALA A 54 5.00 -0.42 3.16
N ILE A 55 5.89 -1.37 3.49
CA ILE A 55 5.58 -2.48 4.41
C ILE A 55 5.35 -1.94 5.82
N ASP A 56 6.20 -1.05 6.30
CA ASP A 56 6.10 -0.47 7.65
C ASP A 56 4.81 0.33 7.82
N GLU A 57 4.45 1.15 6.84
CA GLU A 57 3.19 1.90 6.80
C GLU A 57 1.97 0.97 6.80
N LEU A 58 2.03 -0.10 6.00
CA LEU A 58 0.98 -1.10 5.96
C LEU A 58 0.86 -1.87 7.28
N ALA A 59 1.99 -2.22 7.92
CA ALA A 59 2.02 -2.97 9.16
C ALA A 59 1.47 -2.18 10.35
N ASN A 60 1.61 -0.85 10.32
CA ASN A 60 1.01 0.05 11.32
C ASN A 60 -0.47 0.39 11.03
N ASN A 61 -1.02 -0.05 9.90
CA ASN A 61 -2.38 0.29 9.53
C ASN A 61 -3.39 -0.52 10.36
N GLU A 62 -4.25 0.16 11.13
CA GLU A 62 -5.26 -0.50 11.99
C GLU A 62 -6.23 -1.42 11.21
N LYS A 63 -6.52 -1.08 9.94
CA LYS A 63 -7.49 -1.80 9.12
C LYS A 63 -6.90 -2.96 8.34
N TYR A 64 -5.64 -2.86 7.92
CA TYR A 64 -5.04 -3.84 7.00
C TYR A 64 -3.82 -4.56 7.60
N GLY A 65 -3.19 -4.02 8.64
CA GLY A 65 -2.02 -4.60 9.29
C GLY A 65 -2.23 -6.04 9.74
N HIS A 66 -3.36 -6.32 10.38
CA HIS A 66 -3.70 -7.65 10.89
C HIS A 66 -3.80 -8.75 9.83
N LEU A 67 -3.80 -8.42 8.53
CA LEU A 67 -3.88 -9.41 7.45
C LEU A 67 -2.57 -10.17 7.24
N PHE A 68 -1.45 -9.66 7.75
CA PHE A 68 -0.12 -10.23 7.54
C PHE A 68 0.79 -10.07 8.76
N ILE A 69 0.21 -9.75 9.92
CA ILE A 69 0.89 -9.80 11.22
C ILE A 69 0.64 -11.19 11.81
N VAL A 70 1.71 -11.86 12.21
CA VAL A 70 1.63 -13.17 12.87
C VAL A 70 1.07 -12.98 14.28
N GLU A 71 0.01 -13.70 14.60
CA GLU A 71 -0.55 -13.71 15.96
C GLU A 71 0.39 -14.46 16.91
N ASP A 72 0.42 -14.04 18.18
CA ASP A 72 1.31 -14.59 19.21
C ASP A 72 1.24 -16.13 19.32
N GLU A 73 0.06 -16.72 19.08
CA GLU A 73 -0.15 -18.17 19.15
C GLU A 73 0.50 -18.97 18.02
N TYR A 74 0.87 -18.31 16.91
CA TYR A 74 1.53 -18.93 15.75
C TYR A 74 3.02 -18.59 15.65
N LEU A 75 3.58 -17.86 16.62
CA LEU A 75 5.01 -17.48 16.60
C LEU A 75 5.96 -18.69 16.60
N ASP A 76 5.52 -19.85 17.09
CA ASP A 76 6.30 -21.09 17.08
C ASP A 76 6.54 -21.63 15.65
N ASP A 77 5.68 -21.26 14.69
CA ASP A 77 5.84 -21.62 13.27
C ASP A 77 6.85 -20.71 12.55
N TYR A 78 7.31 -19.64 13.20
CA TYR A 78 8.26 -18.67 12.66
C TYR A 78 9.56 -18.70 13.48
N PRO A 79 10.60 -19.44 13.03
CA PRO A 79 11.90 -19.47 13.68
C PRO A 79 12.49 -18.07 13.85
N GLU A 80 13.02 -17.73 15.03
CA GLU A 80 13.50 -16.37 15.35
C GLU A 80 14.52 -15.83 14.35
N ASP A 81 15.41 -16.70 13.84
CA ASP A 81 16.46 -16.32 12.89
C ASP A 81 15.92 -15.98 11.49
N ASP A 82 14.68 -16.36 11.18
CA ASP A 82 14.02 -16.16 9.88
C ASP A 82 12.86 -15.14 9.95
N ARG A 83 12.63 -14.52 11.12
CA ARG A 83 11.52 -13.56 11.30
C ARG A 83 11.76 -12.24 10.58
N HIS A 84 10.68 -11.73 9.99
CA HIS A 84 10.58 -10.34 9.56
C HIS A 84 9.85 -9.53 10.62
N TYR A 85 10.38 -8.34 10.94
CA TYR A 85 9.83 -7.49 11.98
C TYR A 85 9.32 -6.18 11.39
N GLY A 86 8.09 -5.84 11.76
CA GLY A 86 7.53 -4.52 11.52
C GLY A 86 8.06 -3.47 12.52
N PRO A 87 7.68 -2.20 12.33
CA PRO A 87 8.23 -1.07 13.07
C PRO A 87 7.88 -1.06 14.56
N SER A 88 6.82 -1.76 14.98
CA SER A 88 6.45 -1.91 16.40
C SER A 88 6.95 -3.22 17.02
N GLY A 89 7.80 -3.98 16.31
CA GLY A 89 8.36 -5.25 16.78
C GLY A 89 7.47 -6.47 16.56
N GLN A 90 6.33 -6.31 15.89
CA GLN A 90 5.46 -7.40 15.46
C GLN A 90 6.13 -8.26 14.39
N VAL A 91 5.88 -9.57 14.41
CA VAL A 91 6.36 -10.49 13.36
C VAL A 91 5.43 -10.40 12.16
N LEU A 92 6.01 -10.27 10.98
CA LEU A 92 5.30 -10.16 9.71
C LEU A 92 5.36 -11.49 8.96
N ASP A 93 4.21 -11.93 8.48
CA ASP A 93 4.09 -12.96 7.46
C ASP A 93 4.18 -12.27 6.09
N LEU A 94 5.18 -12.64 5.28
CA LEU A 94 5.39 -12.05 3.96
C LEU A 94 5.11 -13.05 2.83
N ASP A 95 4.68 -14.28 3.14
CA ASP A 95 4.53 -15.35 2.14
C ASP A 95 3.45 -15.03 1.10
N ASP A 96 2.41 -14.31 1.52
CA ASP A 96 1.29 -13.87 0.67
C ASP A 96 1.34 -12.36 0.33
N LEU A 97 2.46 -11.68 0.58
CA LEU A 97 2.61 -10.25 0.31
C LEU A 97 3.42 -10.00 -0.96
N MET A 98 2.80 -9.39 -1.97
CA MET A 98 3.49 -8.95 -3.19
C MET A 98 3.50 -7.42 -3.26
N ILE A 99 4.65 -6.87 -3.63
CA ILE A 99 4.85 -5.41 -3.75
C ILE A 99 5.29 -5.10 -5.17
N TYR A 100 4.55 -4.22 -5.81
CA TYR A 100 4.80 -3.77 -7.16
C TYR A 100 5.20 -2.31 -7.16
N GLY A 101 6.35 -2.05 -7.78
CA GLY A 101 6.90 -0.73 -7.95
C GLY A 101 8.37 -0.82 -8.32
N ARG A 102 8.93 0.30 -8.79
CA ARG A 102 10.36 0.41 -9.07
C ARG A 102 11.04 1.28 -8.04
N GLU A 103 11.85 0.65 -7.19
CA GLU A 103 12.71 1.35 -6.23
C GLU A 103 13.61 2.39 -6.93
N GLY A 104 13.76 3.56 -6.31
CA GLY A 104 14.50 4.69 -6.86
C GLY A 104 13.83 5.41 -8.05
N SER A 105 12.59 5.07 -8.40
CA SER A 105 11.78 5.81 -9.37
C SER A 105 11.07 7.00 -8.71
N ASP A 106 10.85 8.08 -9.45
CA ASP A 106 10.00 9.20 -9.01
C ASP A 106 8.52 8.77 -8.89
N ILE A 107 8.12 7.77 -9.68
CA ILE A 107 6.79 7.15 -9.66
C ILE A 107 7.01 5.63 -9.59
N PRO A 108 7.06 5.03 -8.38
CA PRO A 108 7.37 3.60 -8.24
C PRO A 108 6.31 2.72 -8.90
N PHE A 109 5.02 2.92 -8.58
CA PHE A 109 3.89 2.30 -9.25
C PHE A 109 2.94 3.37 -9.81
N PRO A 110 2.72 3.43 -11.14
CA PRO A 110 1.84 4.45 -11.73
C PRO A 110 0.36 4.16 -11.45
N CYS A 111 -0.34 5.13 -10.87
CA CYS A 111 -1.79 5.09 -10.64
C CYS A 111 -2.40 6.49 -10.75
N ARG A 112 -3.73 6.57 -10.61
CA ARG A 112 -4.48 7.83 -10.50
C ARG A 112 -5.40 7.80 -9.28
N TYR A 113 -5.39 8.88 -8.52
CA TYR A 113 -6.28 9.06 -7.38
C TYR A 113 -7.64 9.58 -7.82
N HIS A 114 -8.68 9.03 -7.20
CA HIS A 114 -10.08 9.36 -7.37
C HIS A 114 -10.73 9.50 -5.98
N GLY A 115 -11.80 10.29 -5.90
CA GLY A 115 -12.50 10.53 -4.64
C GLY A 115 -13.24 11.86 -4.64
N ASP A 116 -13.93 12.15 -3.54
CA ASP A 116 -14.65 13.41 -3.38
C ASP A 116 -13.69 14.60 -3.41
N GLY A 117 -13.98 15.57 -4.28
CA GLY A 117 -13.14 16.76 -4.49
C GLY A 117 -12.13 16.64 -5.63
N LEU A 118 -11.95 15.45 -6.21
CA LEU A 118 -11.04 15.25 -7.35
C LEU A 118 -11.77 15.30 -8.71
N PRO A 119 -11.09 15.73 -9.79
CA PRO A 119 -11.60 15.61 -11.16
C PRO A 119 -12.02 14.18 -11.51
N ALA A 120 -12.99 14.05 -12.42
CA ALA A 120 -13.53 12.74 -12.81
C ALA A 120 -12.48 11.82 -13.45
N GLU A 121 -11.53 12.41 -14.17
CA GLU A 121 -10.36 11.73 -14.75
C GLU A 121 -9.33 11.26 -13.72
N GLY A 122 -9.44 11.72 -12.47
CA GLY A 122 -8.47 11.49 -11.41
C GLY A 122 -7.17 12.27 -11.57
N VAL A 123 -6.43 12.40 -10.48
CA VAL A 123 -5.15 13.14 -10.43
C VAL A 123 -3.98 12.20 -10.29
N LEU A 124 -2.78 12.63 -10.69
CA LEU A 124 -1.58 11.88 -10.33
C LEU A 124 -1.32 12.03 -8.82
N PRO A 125 -0.76 11.01 -8.15
CA PRO A 125 -0.38 11.13 -6.74
C PRO A 125 0.51 12.35 -6.45
N THR A 126 1.45 12.67 -7.36
CA THR A 126 2.35 13.84 -7.24
C THR A 126 1.62 15.19 -7.33
N GLU A 127 0.39 15.19 -7.81
CA GLU A 127 -0.44 16.40 -7.97
C GLU A 127 -1.47 16.54 -6.85
N PHE A 128 -1.65 15.51 -6.01
CA PHE A 128 -2.75 15.41 -5.03
C PHE A 128 -2.73 16.51 -3.97
N GLU A 129 -1.56 16.82 -3.39
CA GLU A 129 -1.44 17.92 -2.40
C GLU A 129 -1.75 19.31 -2.99
N ASN A 130 -1.68 19.45 -4.32
CA ASN A 130 -1.90 20.73 -5.00
C ASN A 130 -3.37 20.92 -5.40
N VAL A 131 -4.27 19.99 -5.06
CA VAL A 131 -5.68 20.07 -5.49
C VAL A 131 -6.50 21.06 -4.64
N ASP A 132 -5.97 21.60 -3.54
CA ASP A 132 -6.60 22.68 -2.77
C ASP A 132 -5.67 23.89 -2.52
N ALA A 133 -5.68 24.85 -3.44
CA ALA A 133 -5.31 26.25 -3.21
C ALA A 133 -6.04 27.22 -4.16
N ASP A 134 -7.36 27.11 -4.30
CA ASP A 134 -8.22 28.15 -4.91
C ASP A 134 -9.55 28.32 -4.16
#